data_AF-A0A538P3M9-F1
#
_entry.id   AF-A0A538P3M9-F1
#
_cell.length_a   1.000
_cell.length_b   1.000
_cell.length_c   1.000
_cell.angle_alpha   90.00
_cell.angle_beta   90.00
_cell.angle_gamma   90.00
#
_symmetry.space_group_name_H-M   'P 1'
#
loop_
_entity.id
_entity.type
_entity.pdbx_description
1 polymer ?
#
loop_
_entity_poly.entity_id
_entity_poly.type
_entity_poly.pdbx_seq_one_letter_code
_entity_poly.pdbx_strand_id
1 'polypeptide(L)'
;MTTTSHMVPSREGTRLPNDLSLYIGKKTLVKFILEAIEEMNLPSVNRENSEPVDTVLAPVMMLTLLTYCYATGVYSAMDIELGIASDQMIRYLCARNYPDIFEIGLFRRYNRARITQCLMAVLRRVWELRFCGEDAEPIRGVACFASLPARWTDPNLPPDFQCEAEQRIARAVRADSMTLDV
;
A
#
# COMPACT_ATOMS: atom_id res chain seq x y z
N MET A 1 9.50 -49.10 -14.57
CA MET A 1 8.40 -48.13 -14.42
C MET A 1 8.92 -47.01 -13.54
N THR A 2 9.45 -45.95 -14.16
CA THR A 2 10.01 -44.79 -13.46
C THR A 2 8.91 -43.76 -13.26
N THR A 3 8.42 -43.65 -12.02
CA THR A 3 7.44 -42.62 -11.63
C THR A 3 8.15 -41.27 -11.57
N THR A 4 8.06 -40.50 -12.66
CA THR A 4 8.47 -39.09 -12.69
C THR A 4 7.53 -38.31 -11.78
N SER A 5 8.00 -37.98 -10.58
CA SER A 5 7.35 -37.05 -9.67
C SER A 5 7.29 -35.67 -10.33
N HIS A 6 6.10 -35.30 -10.81
CA HIS A 6 5.83 -33.98 -11.35
C HIS A 6 5.76 -33.00 -10.17
N MET A 7 6.90 -32.40 -9.83
CA MET A 7 6.98 -31.35 -8.83
C MET A 7 6.27 -30.11 -9.39
N VAL A 8 5.02 -29.89 -8.97
CA VAL A 8 4.28 -28.65 -9.23
C VAL A 8 4.99 -27.54 -8.46
N PRO A 9 5.53 -26.50 -9.11
CA PRO A 9 6.17 -25.41 -8.38
C PRO A 9 5.09 -24.67 -7.58
N SER A 10 5.27 -24.61 -6.27
CA SER A 10 4.44 -23.81 -5.35
C SER A 10 4.27 -22.40 -5.93
N ARG A 11 3.02 -21.92 -5.99
CA ARG A 11 2.62 -20.61 -6.56
C ARG A 11 3.03 -19.42 -5.68
N GLU A 12 4.14 -19.53 -4.97
CA GLU A 12 4.66 -18.53 -4.01
C GLU A 12 5.68 -17.58 -4.68
N GLY A 13 5.51 -17.31 -5.97
CA GLY A 13 6.62 -16.95 -6.85
C GLY A 13 6.73 -15.53 -7.38
N THR A 14 5.82 -14.59 -7.06
CA THR A 14 5.81 -13.25 -7.69
C THR A 14 5.22 -12.18 -6.78
N ARG A 15 5.92 -11.79 -5.70
CA ARG A 15 5.42 -10.73 -4.79
C ARG A 15 6.33 -9.52 -4.81
N LEU A 16 5.73 -8.34 -4.99
CA LEU A 16 6.38 -7.06 -4.69
C LEU A 16 6.84 -7.06 -3.22
N PRO A 17 7.91 -6.33 -2.86
CA PRO A 17 8.33 -6.26 -1.48
C PRO A 17 7.18 -5.72 -0.63
N ASN A 18 7.10 -6.18 0.62
CA ASN A 18 6.09 -5.69 1.55
C ASN A 18 6.20 -4.16 1.71
N ASP A 19 7.43 -3.63 1.71
CA ASP A 19 7.71 -2.20 1.74
C ASP A 19 8.19 -1.67 0.38
N LEU A 20 7.30 -0.96 -0.33
CA LEU A 20 7.60 -0.33 -1.62
C LEU A 20 8.50 0.91 -1.47
N SER A 21 8.58 1.51 -0.28
CA SER A 21 9.41 2.70 -0.03
C SER A 21 10.90 2.38 -0.08
N LEU A 22 11.28 1.13 0.19
CA LEU A 22 12.65 0.63 -0.04
C LEU A 22 13.04 0.72 -1.51
N TYR A 23 12.08 0.71 -2.42
CA TYR A 23 12.37 0.89 -3.83
C TYR A 23 12.45 2.37 -4.14
N ILE A 24 11.31 3.06 -4.11
CA ILE A 24 11.19 4.39 -4.72
C ILE A 24 11.43 5.56 -3.76
N GLY A 25 11.62 5.27 -2.47
CA GLY A 25 11.70 6.25 -1.39
C GLY A 25 10.32 6.67 -0.88
N LYS A 26 10.22 6.99 0.41
CA LYS A 26 8.95 7.38 1.08
C LYS A 26 8.28 8.59 0.44
N LYS A 27 9.04 9.62 0.04
CA LYS A 27 8.50 10.85 -0.58
C LYS A 27 7.87 10.56 -1.94
N THR A 28 8.56 9.82 -2.80
CA THR A 28 8.06 9.42 -4.13
C THR A 28 6.83 8.54 -4.00
N LEU A 29 6.82 7.62 -3.02
CA LEU A 29 5.66 6.78 -2.73
C LEU A 29 4.43 7.62 -2.39
N VAL A 30 4.56 8.60 -1.49
CA VAL A 30 3.46 9.52 -1.17
C VAL A 30 2.99 10.32 -2.39
N LYS A 31 3.92 10.79 -3.22
CA LYS A 31 3.57 11.47 -4.49
C LYS A 31 2.70 10.58 -5.38
N PHE A 32 3.12 9.32 -5.61
CA PHE A 32 2.34 8.37 -6.41
C PHE A 32 0.97 8.05 -5.81
N ILE A 33 0.86 8.02 -4.48
CA ILE A 33 -0.43 7.82 -3.81
C ILE A 33 -1.35 9.02 -4.08
N LEU A 34 -0.86 10.25 -3.89
CA LEU A 34 -1.66 11.46 -4.12
C LEU A 34 -2.12 11.57 -5.58
N GLU A 35 -1.23 11.32 -6.53
CA GLU A 35 -1.57 11.28 -7.96
C GLU A 35 -2.59 10.18 -8.28
N ALA A 36 -2.54 9.03 -7.60
CA ALA A 36 -3.53 7.96 -7.80
C ALA A 36 -4.90 8.36 -7.25
N ILE A 37 -4.92 9.08 -6.13
CA ILE A 37 -6.15 9.59 -5.52
C ILE A 37 -6.79 10.67 -6.39
N GLU A 38 -5.99 11.55 -6.98
CA GLU A 38 -6.45 12.58 -7.92
C GLU A 38 -7.11 11.95 -9.16
N GLU A 39 -6.47 10.93 -9.76
CA GLU A 39 -7.02 10.21 -10.92
C GLU A 39 -8.33 9.47 -10.64
N MET A 40 -8.58 9.07 -9.38
CA MET A 40 -9.83 8.41 -8.99
C MET A 40 -11.04 9.34 -8.98
N ASN A 41 -10.87 10.65 -9.25
CA ASN A 41 -11.94 11.65 -9.21
C ASN A 41 -12.81 11.51 -7.95
N LEU A 42 -12.18 11.47 -6.77
CA LEU A 42 -12.93 11.53 -5.53
C LEU A 42 -13.83 12.77 -5.60
N PRO A 43 -15.16 12.66 -5.35
CA PRO A 43 -16.00 13.84 -5.35
C PRO A 43 -15.39 14.82 -4.36
N SER A 44 -14.96 15.97 -4.87
CA SER A 44 -14.52 17.10 -4.08
C SER A 44 -15.59 17.27 -3.01
N VAL A 45 -15.24 17.07 -1.73
CA VAL A 45 -16.14 17.50 -0.66
C VAL A 45 -16.26 19.00 -0.87
N ASN A 46 -17.37 19.43 -1.49
CA ASN A 46 -17.63 20.83 -1.76
C ASN A 46 -17.56 21.54 -0.41
N ARG A 47 -16.47 22.31 -0.23
CA ARG A 47 -16.14 23.06 0.99
C ARG A 47 -17.19 24.09 1.37
N GLU A 48 -18.21 24.27 0.53
CA GLU A 48 -19.26 25.27 0.68
C GLU A 48 -20.46 24.79 1.52
N ASN A 49 -20.63 23.48 1.75
CA ASN A 49 -21.81 22.94 2.46
C ASN A 49 -21.49 21.98 3.63
N SER A 50 -20.23 21.86 4.07
CA SER A 50 -19.92 21.09 5.27
C SER A 50 -19.93 22.01 6.48
N GLU A 51 -20.94 21.84 7.33
CA GLU A 51 -20.92 22.28 8.73
C GLU A 51 -19.54 21.96 9.35
N PRO A 52 -19.00 22.80 10.25
CA PRO A 52 -17.72 22.56 10.89
C PRO A 52 -17.86 21.40 11.87
N VAL A 53 -17.83 20.17 11.37
CA VAL A 53 -17.59 19.01 12.21
C VAL A 53 -16.09 18.93 12.38
N ASP A 54 -15.64 19.43 13.52
CA ASP A 54 -14.29 19.41 14.07
C ASP A 54 -13.72 17.98 14.27
N THR A 55 -14.21 16.97 13.53
CA THR A 55 -13.94 15.55 13.83
C THR A 55 -14.11 14.59 12.63
N VAL A 56 -14.53 15.02 11.45
CA VAL A 56 -14.65 14.09 10.30
C VAL A 56 -13.34 14.09 9.53
N LEU A 57 -12.55 13.02 9.67
CA LEU A 57 -11.33 12.83 8.89
C LEU A 57 -11.60 13.02 7.39
N ALA A 58 -10.82 13.90 6.75
CA ALA A 58 -10.94 14.14 5.31
C ALA A 58 -10.69 12.83 4.54
N PRO A 59 -11.60 12.41 3.63
CA PRO A 59 -11.47 11.13 2.92
C PRO A 59 -10.15 10.96 2.17
N VAL A 60 -9.59 12.05 1.64
CA VAL A 60 -8.28 12.07 0.97
C VAL A 60 -7.15 11.71 1.93
N MET A 61 -7.17 12.26 3.14
CA MET A 61 -6.13 12.01 4.15
C MET A 61 -6.16 10.56 4.60
N MET A 62 -7.34 10.02 4.95
CA MET A 62 -7.47 8.60 5.31
C MET A 62 -7.03 7.68 4.19
N LEU A 63 -7.42 7.98 2.95
CA LEU A 63 -7.06 7.15 1.81
C LEU A 63 -5.54 7.20 1.56
N THR A 64 -4.91 8.35 1.74
CA THR A 64 -3.46 8.51 1.61
C THR A 64 -2.73 7.75 2.71
N LEU A 65 -3.16 7.91 3.97
CA LEU A 65 -2.61 7.24 5.13
C LEU A 65 -2.68 5.71 4.99
N LEU A 66 -3.86 5.16 4.74
CA LEU A 66 -4.02 3.70 4.65
C LEU A 66 -3.30 3.12 3.44
N THR A 67 -3.31 3.81 2.30
CA THR A 67 -2.57 3.33 1.12
C THR A 67 -1.07 3.34 1.40
N TYR A 68 -0.54 4.38 2.06
CA TYR A 68 0.86 4.43 2.47
C TYR A 68 1.21 3.29 3.42
N CYS A 69 0.45 3.10 4.51
CA CYS A 69 0.70 2.04 5.49
C CYS A 69 0.69 0.65 4.81
N TYR A 70 -0.29 0.36 3.96
CA TYR A 70 -0.37 -0.93 3.25
C TYR A 70 0.70 -1.08 2.17
N ALA A 71 1.17 0.03 1.59
CA ALA A 71 2.30 0.05 0.67
C ALA A 71 3.65 -0.18 1.36
N THR A 72 3.78 0.19 2.64
CA THR A 72 4.99 0.01 3.46
C THR A 72 4.93 -1.21 4.39
N GLY A 73 3.83 -1.96 4.39
CA GLY A 73 3.69 -3.20 5.16
C GLY A 73 3.16 -3.04 6.60
N VAL A 74 2.62 -1.87 6.96
CA VAL A 74 1.95 -1.61 8.24
C VAL A 74 0.45 -1.87 8.05
N TYR A 75 -0.08 -2.91 8.69
CA TYR A 75 -1.40 -3.44 8.33
C TYR A 75 -2.47 -3.30 9.41
N SER A 76 -2.15 -3.54 10.68
CA SER A 76 -3.15 -3.49 11.74
C SER A 76 -3.52 -2.05 12.08
N ALA A 77 -4.76 -1.81 12.46
CA ALA A 77 -5.22 -0.50 12.90
C ALA A 77 -4.44 -0.04 14.15
N MET A 78 -4.09 -0.97 15.04
CA MET A 78 -3.26 -0.72 16.22
C MET A 78 -1.83 -0.29 15.84
N ASP A 79 -1.18 -0.96 14.89
CA ASP A 79 0.17 -0.59 14.43
C ASP A 79 0.16 0.78 13.75
N ILE A 80 -0.92 1.11 13.03
CA ILE A 80 -1.08 2.43 12.40
C ILE A 80 -1.20 3.51 13.47
N GLU A 81 -2.04 3.31 14.49
CA GLU A 81 -2.18 4.25 15.62
C GLU A 81 -0.86 4.43 16.37
N LEU A 82 -0.15 3.35 16.70
CA LEU A 82 1.20 3.40 17.28
C LEU A 82 2.21 4.10 16.34
N GLY A 83 2.04 3.92 15.03
CA GLY A 83 2.80 4.59 13.98
C GLY A 83 2.65 6.10 14.02
N ILE A 84 1.49 6.64 14.43
CA ILE A 84 1.30 8.09 14.60
C ILE A 84 2.27 8.66 15.65
N ALA A 85 2.53 7.91 16.72
CA ALA A 85 3.43 8.30 17.79
C ALA A 85 4.91 8.05 17.46
N SER A 86 5.24 7.17 16.51
CA SER A 86 6.62 6.70 16.30
C SER A 86 7.20 6.96 14.90
N ASP A 87 6.41 6.94 13.82
CA ASP A 87 6.85 7.19 12.45
C ASP A 87 6.48 8.61 11.99
N GLN A 88 7.50 9.40 11.65
CA GLN A 88 7.34 10.79 11.22
C GLN A 88 6.48 10.93 9.96
N MET A 89 6.58 10.00 9.00
CA MET A 89 5.78 10.04 7.78
C MET A 89 4.32 9.70 8.05
N ILE A 90 4.05 8.68 8.87
CA ILE A 90 2.66 8.35 9.29
C ILE A 90 2.04 9.57 9.98
N ARG A 91 2.75 10.17 10.95
CA ARG A 91 2.30 11.38 11.64
C ARG A 91 2.10 12.58 10.70
N TYR A 92 2.98 12.74 9.71
CA TYR A 92 2.87 13.81 8.73
C TYR A 92 1.62 13.64 7.87
N LEU A 93 1.33 12.42 7.41
CA LEU A 93 0.14 12.11 6.60
C LEU A 93 -1.16 12.37 7.35
N CYS A 94 -1.19 12.20 8.67
CA CYS A 94 -2.34 12.55 9.51
C CYS A 94 -2.72 14.04 9.45
N ALA A 95 -1.81 14.94 9.09
CA ALA A 95 -2.08 16.38 8.97
C ALA A 95 -2.79 16.99 10.21
N ARG A 96 -2.34 16.60 11.42
CA ARG A 96 -2.91 16.96 12.74
C ARG A 96 -4.25 16.29 13.12
N ASN A 97 -4.82 15.47 12.25
CA ASN A 97 -5.98 14.64 12.55
C ASN A 97 -5.50 13.20 12.78
N TYR A 98 -5.51 12.74 14.02
CA TYR A 98 -4.93 11.45 14.42
C TYR A 98 -6.05 10.41 14.58
N PRO A 99 -6.26 9.54 13.58
CA PRO A 99 -7.35 8.58 13.68
C PRO A 99 -7.04 7.50 14.72
N ASP A 100 -8.06 7.11 15.46
CA ASP A 100 -7.99 5.96 16.35
C ASP A 100 -8.19 4.62 15.60
N ILE A 101 -8.01 3.51 16.31
CA ILE A 101 -8.17 2.15 15.78
C ILE A 101 -9.58 1.94 15.17
N PHE A 102 -10.63 2.50 15.79
CA PHE A 102 -12.00 2.33 15.34
C PHE A 102 -12.27 3.10 14.05
N GLU A 103 -11.80 4.34 13.96
CA GLU A 103 -11.91 5.18 12.75
C GLU A 103 -11.18 4.54 11.57
N ILE A 104 -10.00 3.96 11.81
CA ILE A 104 -9.24 3.20 10.80
C ILE A 104 -10.05 1.98 10.32
N GLY A 105 -10.57 1.18 11.24
CA GLY A 105 -11.36 -0.01 10.91
C GLY A 105 -12.63 0.34 10.15
N LEU A 106 -13.34 1.39 10.57
CA LEU A 106 -14.58 1.87 9.97
C LEU A 106 -14.34 2.38 8.55
N PHE A 107 -13.37 3.28 8.38
CA PHE A 107 -13.03 3.83 7.07
C PHE A 107 -12.62 2.74 6.10
N ARG A 108 -11.79 1.79 6.53
CA ARG A 108 -11.37 0.65 5.70
C ARG A 108 -12.56 -0.19 5.24
N ARG A 109 -13.52 -0.46 6.12
CA ARG A 109 -14.72 -1.25 5.80
C ARG A 109 -15.56 -0.57 4.72
N TYR A 110 -15.79 0.74 4.84
CA TYR A 110 -16.60 1.48 3.87
C TYR A 110 -15.87 1.82 2.57
N ASN A 111 -14.55 1.98 2.61
CA ASN A 111 -13.76 2.43 1.46
C ASN A 111 -12.86 1.33 0.87
N ARG A 112 -13.14 0.05 1.16
CA ARG A 112 -12.33 -1.09 0.70
C ARG A 112 -12.02 -1.02 -0.80
N ALA A 113 -13.03 -0.79 -1.63
CA ALA A 113 -12.87 -0.70 -3.09
C ALA A 113 -11.93 0.45 -3.50
N ARG A 114 -12.06 1.62 -2.87
CA ARG A 114 -11.20 2.80 -3.14
C ARG A 114 -9.76 2.54 -2.72
N ILE A 115 -9.55 1.90 -1.57
CA ILE A 115 -8.22 1.51 -1.10
C ILE A 115 -7.58 0.50 -2.06
N THR A 116 -8.34 -0.51 -2.51
CA THR A 116 -7.86 -1.48 -3.50
C THR A 116 -7.43 -0.79 -4.79
N GLN A 117 -8.28 0.09 -5.33
CA GLN A 117 -8.00 0.83 -6.57
C GLN A 117 -6.75 1.71 -6.42
N CYS A 118 -6.62 2.41 -5.29
CA CYS A 118 -5.44 3.24 -5.01
C CYS A 118 -4.17 2.41 -4.93
N LEU A 119 -4.20 1.29 -4.19
CA LEU A 119 -3.06 0.38 -4.06
C LEU A 119 -2.66 -0.20 -5.41
N MET A 120 -3.63 -0.66 -6.22
CA MET A 120 -3.38 -1.20 -7.55
C MET A 120 -2.66 -0.18 -8.44
N ALA A 121 -3.12 1.08 -8.45
CA ALA A 121 -2.49 2.14 -9.22
C ALA A 121 -1.06 2.44 -8.74
N VAL A 122 -0.82 2.46 -7.43
CA VAL A 122 0.51 2.68 -6.84
C VAL A 122 1.45 1.52 -7.13
N LEU A 123 1.00 0.27 -7.00
CA LEU A 123 1.78 -0.93 -7.31
C LEU A 123 2.20 -0.94 -8.78
N ARG A 124 1.28 -0.58 -9.68
CA ARG A 124 1.56 -0.44 -11.12
C ARG A 124 2.62 0.62 -11.38
N ARG A 125 2.47 1.84 -10.84
CA ARG A 125 3.46 2.92 -11.03
C ARG A 125 4.84 2.58 -10.47
N VAL A 126 4.90 1.93 -9.30
CA VAL A 126 6.16 1.47 -8.71
C VAL A 126 6.83 0.46 -9.63
N TRP A 127 6.04 -0.46 -10.20
CA TRP A 127 6.56 -1.48 -11.12
C TRP A 127 7.05 -0.84 -12.43
N GLU A 128 6.27 0.04 -13.05
CA GLU A 128 6.64 0.76 -14.26
C GLU A 128 7.94 1.55 -14.07
N LEU A 129 8.04 2.33 -12.99
CA LEU A 129 9.25 3.11 -12.68
C LEU A 129 10.49 2.22 -12.46
N ARG A 130 10.32 1.00 -11.94
CA ARG A 130 11.44 0.14 -11.56
C ARG A 130 11.86 -0.87 -12.62
N PHE A 131 10.93 -1.34 -13.43
CA PHE A 131 11.14 -2.49 -14.30
C PHE A 131 10.88 -2.18 -15.78
N CYS A 132 10.29 -1.02 -16.11
CA CYS A 132 9.97 -0.63 -17.50
C CYS A 132 10.63 0.66 -18.00
N GLY A 133 11.44 1.34 -17.19
CA GLY A 133 12.15 2.55 -17.62
C GLY A 133 13.43 2.24 -18.42
N GLU A 134 13.61 2.91 -19.57
CA GLU A 134 14.88 2.91 -20.33
C GLU A 134 16.05 3.53 -19.51
N ASP A 135 15.73 4.40 -18.54
CA ASP A 135 16.65 5.06 -17.61
C ASP A 135 16.42 4.62 -16.15
N ALA A 136 16.18 3.32 -15.90
CA ALA A 136 16.01 2.79 -14.54
C ALA A 136 17.33 2.86 -13.72
N GLU A 137 17.82 4.07 -13.45
CA GLU A 137 18.94 4.31 -12.57
C GLU A 137 18.54 3.86 -11.16
N PRO A 138 19.26 2.90 -10.55
CA PRO A 138 18.99 2.51 -9.19
C PRO A 138 19.15 3.74 -8.30
N ILE A 139 18.11 4.08 -7.54
CA ILE A 139 18.18 5.18 -6.57
C ILE A 139 19.39 4.92 -5.66
N ARG A 140 20.45 5.75 -5.81
CA ARG A 140 21.69 5.63 -5.02
C ARG A 140 21.33 5.65 -3.54
N GLY A 141 21.67 4.56 -2.84
CA GLY A 141 21.54 4.45 -1.38
C GLY A 141 20.70 3.28 -0.88
N VAL A 142 20.01 2.54 -1.75
CA VAL A 142 19.36 1.27 -1.37
C VAL A 142 20.36 0.14 -1.63
N ALA A 143 20.75 -0.59 -0.58
CA ALA A 143 21.73 -1.67 -0.66
C ALA A 143 21.39 -2.67 -1.77
N CYS A 144 22.42 -3.09 -2.50
CA CYS A 144 22.38 -4.01 -3.64
C CYS A 144 21.43 -5.20 -3.42
N PHE A 145 20.53 -5.36 -4.38
CA PHE A 145 19.56 -6.44 -4.59
C PHE A 145 20.19 -7.83 -4.86
N ALA A 146 21.27 -8.19 -4.21
CA ALA A 146 22.01 -9.44 -4.49
C ALA A 146 21.25 -10.73 -4.05
N SER A 147 19.95 -10.66 -3.78
CA SER A 147 19.17 -11.81 -3.30
C SER A 147 17.71 -11.83 -3.79
N LEU A 148 17.36 -11.10 -4.85
CA LEU A 148 16.07 -11.31 -5.51
C LEU A 148 16.17 -12.61 -6.33
N PRO A 149 15.41 -13.67 -6.05
CA PRO A 149 15.33 -14.84 -6.95
C PRO A 149 14.99 -14.40 -8.37
N ALA A 150 15.71 -14.98 -9.34
CA ALA A 150 15.70 -14.70 -10.78
C ALA A 150 14.33 -14.89 -11.49
N ARG A 151 13.24 -15.06 -10.74
CA ARG A 151 11.87 -15.27 -11.22
C ARG A 151 11.06 -13.96 -11.27
N TRP A 152 11.66 -12.82 -10.94
CA TRP A 152 11.00 -11.50 -10.84
C TRP A 152 11.36 -10.54 -11.98
N THR A 153 12.00 -11.05 -13.02
CA THR A 153 12.72 -10.28 -14.06
C THR A 153 12.15 -10.46 -15.47
N ASP A 154 10.87 -10.85 -15.62
CA ASP A 154 10.24 -10.80 -16.95
C ASP A 154 9.41 -9.51 -17.10
N PRO A 155 9.98 -8.43 -17.68
CA PRO A 155 9.24 -7.21 -17.97
C PRO A 155 8.06 -7.43 -18.94
N ASN A 156 7.97 -8.60 -19.59
CA ASN A 156 6.88 -8.94 -20.50
C ASN A 156 5.63 -9.51 -19.80
N LEU A 157 5.70 -9.81 -18.49
CA LEU A 157 4.56 -10.31 -17.72
C LEU A 157 4.36 -9.49 -16.43
N PRO A 158 3.55 -8.42 -16.47
CA PRO A 158 3.29 -7.64 -15.27
C PRO A 158 2.60 -8.50 -14.19
N PRO A 159 2.90 -8.27 -12.90
CA PRO A 159 2.21 -8.95 -11.82
C PRO A 159 0.73 -8.54 -11.78
N ASP A 160 -0.11 -9.42 -11.25
CA ASP A 160 -1.52 -9.12 -11.01
C ASP A 160 -1.63 -8.11 -9.84
N PHE A 161 -1.63 -6.83 -10.18
CA PHE A 161 -1.68 -5.72 -9.24
C PHE A 161 -2.97 -5.71 -8.40
N GLN A 162 -4.08 -6.19 -8.98
CA GLN A 162 -5.34 -6.29 -8.26
C GLN A 162 -5.24 -7.37 -7.19
N CYS A 163 -4.76 -8.56 -7.55
CA CYS A 163 -4.57 -9.66 -6.61
C CYS A 163 -3.60 -9.26 -5.47
N GLU A 164 -2.50 -8.57 -5.77
CA GLU A 164 -1.56 -8.07 -4.74
C GLU A 164 -2.21 -7.00 -3.83
N ALA A 165 -2.97 -6.06 -4.39
CA ALA A 165 -3.69 -5.05 -3.61
C ALA A 165 -4.72 -5.71 -2.66
N GLU A 166 -5.50 -6.66 -3.16
CA GLU A 166 -6.47 -7.41 -2.36
C GLU A 166 -5.78 -8.22 -1.26
N GLN A 167 -4.63 -8.84 -1.54
CA GLN A 167 -3.83 -9.56 -0.55
C GLN A 167 -3.34 -8.63 0.56
N ARG A 168 -2.90 -7.40 0.25
CA ARG A 168 -2.48 -6.42 1.26
C ARG A 168 -3.62 -6.00 2.17
N ILE A 169 -4.81 -5.76 1.62
CA ILE A 169 -5.98 -5.45 2.45
C ILE A 169 -6.44 -6.68 3.25
N ALA A 170 -6.32 -7.89 2.69
CA ALA A 170 -6.61 -9.12 3.43
C ALA A 170 -5.62 -9.37 4.59
N ARG A 171 -4.36 -8.93 4.47
CA ARG A 171 -3.41 -8.91 5.60
C ARG A 171 -3.87 -7.95 6.69
N ALA A 172 -4.35 -6.75 6.35
CA ALA A 172 -4.92 -5.80 7.31
C ALA A 172 -6.12 -6.38 8.07
N VAL A 173 -7.06 -7.01 7.37
CA VAL A 173 -8.22 -7.65 8.02
C VAL A 173 -7.78 -8.77 8.97
N ARG A 174 -6.85 -9.64 8.53
CA ARG A 174 -6.33 -10.72 9.38
C ARG A 174 -5.57 -10.21 10.60
N ALA A 175 -4.75 -9.17 10.42
CA ALA A 175 -3.98 -8.57 11.50
C ALA A 175 -4.91 -8.04 12.60
N ASP A 176 -5.98 -7.34 12.22
CA ASP A 176 -6.96 -6.82 13.18
C ASP A 176 -7.78 -7.92 13.87
N SER A 177 -8.08 -9.02 13.17
CA SER A 177 -8.73 -10.17 13.81
C SER A 177 -7.83 -10.81 14.86
N MET A 178 -6.54 -10.98 14.57
CA MET A 178 -5.59 -11.63 15.48
C MET A 178 -5.26 -10.78 16.72
N THR A 179 -5.33 -9.45 16.63
CA THR A 179 -5.09 -8.57 17.78
C THR A 179 -6.18 -8.61 18.84
N LEU A 180 -7.37 -9.15 18.53
CA LEU A 180 -8.50 -9.24 19.46
C LEU A 180 -8.56 -10.57 20.24
N ASP A 181 -7.71 -11.54 19.89
CA ASP A 181 -7.68 -12.90 20.44
C ASP A 181 -6.60 -13.10 21.55
N VAL A 182 -6.04 -12.03 22.11
CA VAL A 182 -4.93 -12.06 23.10
C VAL A 182 -5.38 -11.65 24.49
#